data_AF-A0A9E1IZX2-F1
#
_entry.id   AF-A0A9E1IZX2-F1
#
_cell.length_a   1.000
_cell.length_b   1.000
_cell.length_c   1.000
_cell.angle_alpha   90.00
_cell.angle_beta   90.00
_cell.angle_gamma   90.00
#
_symmetry.space_group_name_H-M   'P 1'
#
loop_
_entity.id
_entity.type
_entity.pdbx_description
1 polymer ?
#
loop_
_entity_poly.entity_id
_entity_poly.type
_entity_poly.pdbx_seq_one_letter_code
_entity_poly.pdbx_strand_id
1 'polypeptide(L)'
;MEEATLKPWHGIGVEVDANLSSREMLYKAKLDWEVSKIPSQRPKSYGNQETIRFFKGFFEAGEADIETVGGLDAARILWGLARLNEDFTLQGGDEVKGYVLLASRDEGREKIEVQFLVVRESCHNMLKIPSNAKPSVKNIFRRTFKPTFPFLNQKAQKFDEEMQQKASAMVAQGREAIAAFVDNAQHLVNKKVAEPIAYMFDVFQPDADVSIIGENAWKELAENKTRLAIEAFSKAPGQELESSSNTAWGLLNAVTYTVDHQLGSNQDSRLRQAWFGPNAKLKKRALDLALAL
;
A
#
# COMPACT_ATOMS: atom_id res chain seq x y z
N MET A 1 8.03 -22.67 10.28
CA MET A 1 8.81 -21.54 9.73
C MET A 1 8.19 -21.19 8.38
N GLU A 2 6.92 -20.78 8.36
CA GLU A 2 6.11 -20.75 7.13
C GLU A 2 4.91 -19.77 7.22
N GLU A 3 5.03 -18.70 8.00
CA GLU A 3 4.02 -17.62 8.04
C GLU A 3 4.53 -16.29 7.45
N ALA A 4 5.85 -16.09 7.39
CA ALA A 4 6.45 -14.83 6.94
C ALA A 4 6.24 -14.52 5.44
N THR A 5 5.81 -15.51 4.65
CA THR A 5 5.54 -15.38 3.21
C THR A 5 4.09 -15.06 2.86
N LEU A 6 3.17 -15.05 3.83
CA LEU A 6 1.75 -14.83 3.55
C LEU A 6 1.40 -13.35 3.45
N LYS A 7 2.06 -12.45 4.19
CA LYS A 7 1.65 -11.04 4.23
C LYS A 7 1.90 -10.27 2.91
N PRO A 8 1.10 -9.23 2.61
CA PRO A 8 1.16 -8.49 1.33
C PRO A 8 2.52 -7.86 0.99
N TRP A 9 3.37 -7.64 2.00
CA TRP A 9 4.70 -7.05 1.87
C TRP A 9 5.84 -8.10 1.85
N HIS A 10 5.52 -9.40 1.74
CA HIS A 10 6.46 -10.51 1.53
C HIS A 10 7.67 -10.54 2.47
N GLY A 11 7.46 -10.22 3.75
CA GLY A 11 8.53 -10.20 4.75
C GLY A 11 9.35 -8.90 4.81
N ILE A 12 9.00 -7.89 4.03
CA ILE A 12 9.59 -6.54 4.14
C ILE A 12 8.88 -5.77 5.25
N GLY A 13 9.64 -5.32 6.24
CA GLY A 13 9.10 -4.66 7.43
C GLY A 13 8.94 -5.64 8.58
N VAL A 14 8.55 -5.10 9.73
CA VAL A 14 8.44 -5.86 10.96
C VAL A 14 7.15 -5.50 11.66
N GLU A 15 6.46 -6.53 12.13
CA GLU A 15 5.24 -6.37 12.91
C GLU A 15 5.54 -5.64 14.21
N VAL A 16 4.67 -4.70 14.55
CA VAL A 16 4.77 -3.90 15.76
C VAL A 16 3.39 -3.81 16.40
N ASP A 17 3.39 -3.42 17.66
CA ASP A 17 2.19 -3.22 18.46
C ASP A 17 2.17 -1.79 19.00
N ALA A 18 0.98 -1.27 19.31
CA ALA A 18 0.79 0.10 19.81
C ALA A 18 1.54 0.39 21.12
N ASN A 19 1.81 -0.64 21.94
CA ASN A 19 2.55 -0.50 23.19
C ASN A 19 4.05 -0.23 22.99
N LEU A 20 4.60 -0.53 21.80
CA LEU A 20 6.01 -0.25 21.52
C LEU A 20 6.25 1.26 21.38
N SER A 21 7.34 1.75 21.97
CA SER A 21 7.81 3.09 21.73
C SER A 21 8.35 3.24 20.30
N SER A 22 8.38 4.46 19.77
CA SER A 22 8.93 4.71 18.43
C SER A 22 10.40 4.31 18.31
N ARG A 23 11.13 4.22 19.43
CA ARG A 23 12.52 3.75 19.46
C ARG A 23 12.61 2.23 19.39
N GLU A 24 11.76 1.52 20.13
CA GLU A 24 11.69 0.05 20.07
C GLU A 24 11.23 -0.43 18.69
N MET A 25 10.26 0.27 18.08
CA MET A 25 9.82 -0.01 16.71
C MET A 25 10.99 0.11 15.70
N LEU A 26 11.81 1.16 15.81
CA LEU A 26 12.99 1.32 14.95
C LEU A 26 14.03 0.23 15.17
N TYR A 27 14.32 -0.09 16.43
CA TYR A 27 15.26 -1.15 16.78
C TYR A 27 14.80 -2.50 16.22
N LYS A 28 13.52 -2.82 16.40
CA LYS A 28 12.90 -4.05 15.87
C LYS A 28 12.97 -4.09 14.33
N ALA A 29 12.77 -2.96 13.68
CA ALA A 29 12.87 -2.82 12.22
C ALA A 29 14.31 -2.71 11.68
N LYS A 30 15.34 -2.63 12.55
CA LYS A 30 16.74 -2.36 12.20
C LYS A 30 16.94 -1.05 11.42
N LEU A 31 16.14 -0.03 11.76
CA LEU A 31 16.13 1.29 11.13
C LEU A 31 16.75 2.37 12.03
N ASP A 32 17.39 1.95 13.12
CA ASP A 32 18.11 2.77 14.10
C ASP A 32 19.61 2.95 13.76
N TRP A 33 20.02 2.64 12.53
CA TRP A 33 21.41 2.73 12.10
C TRP A 33 21.97 4.16 12.17
N GLU A 34 23.21 4.27 12.64
CA GLU A 34 23.98 5.51 12.69
C GLU A 34 25.04 5.49 11.58
N VAL A 35 25.07 6.50 10.70
CA VAL A 35 26.18 6.69 9.73
C VAL A 35 27.01 7.90 10.16
N SER A 36 28.27 7.66 10.52
CA SER A 36 29.27 8.70 10.79
C SER A 36 30.49 8.46 9.90
N LYS A 37 30.76 9.36 8.95
CA LYS A 37 32.00 9.34 8.13
C LYS A 37 33.16 10.11 8.78
N ILE A 38 32.85 10.96 9.74
CA ILE A 38 33.75 11.78 10.58
C ILE A 38 33.00 11.95 11.91
N PRO A 39 33.65 11.91 13.09
CA PRO A 39 32.98 12.29 14.35
C PRO A 39 32.50 13.74 14.23
N SER A 40 31.28 13.93 13.76
CA SER A 40 30.72 15.25 13.56
C SER A 40 30.40 15.79 14.94
N GLN A 41 30.90 16.98 15.28
CA GLN A 41 30.42 17.72 16.45
C GLN A 41 28.95 18.17 16.30
N ARG A 42 28.29 17.83 15.17
CA ARG A 42 26.87 18.09 14.97
C ARG A 42 26.03 17.15 15.85
N PRO A 43 24.91 17.64 16.39
CA PRO A 43 23.97 16.82 17.14
C PRO A 43 23.52 15.59 16.34
N LYS A 44 23.31 14.47 17.03
CA LYS A 44 22.76 13.24 16.44
C LYS A 44 21.43 13.52 15.71
N SER A 45 21.28 12.98 14.49
CA SER A 45 20.03 13.05 13.74
C SER A 45 19.07 11.96 14.22
N TYR A 46 17.90 12.35 14.71
CA TYR A 46 16.84 11.43 15.13
C TYR A 46 15.72 11.32 14.08
N GLY A 47 16.03 11.57 12.81
CA GLY A 47 15.02 11.74 11.76
C GLY A 47 14.09 10.54 11.57
N ASN A 48 14.63 9.32 11.59
CA ASN A 48 13.79 8.12 11.49
C ASN A 48 12.89 7.97 12.72
N GLN A 49 13.39 8.34 13.91
CA GLN A 49 12.63 8.26 15.16
C GLN A 49 11.50 9.29 15.20
N GLU A 50 11.75 10.49 14.67
CA GLU A 50 10.75 11.54 14.48
C GLU A 50 9.64 11.05 13.55
N THR A 51 9.99 10.43 12.42
CA THR A 51 9.02 9.88 11.46
C THR A 51 8.18 8.75 12.06
N ILE A 52 8.79 7.74 12.69
CA ILE A 52 8.03 6.64 13.31
C ILE A 52 7.16 7.14 14.46
N ARG A 53 7.63 8.14 15.21
CA ARG A 53 6.79 8.79 16.23
C ARG A 53 5.59 9.49 15.60
N PHE A 54 5.78 10.13 14.44
CA PHE A 54 4.68 10.76 13.71
C PHE A 54 3.67 9.70 13.27
N PHE A 55 4.12 8.58 12.71
CA PHE A 55 3.24 7.47 12.32
C PHE A 55 2.42 6.97 13.50
N LYS A 56 3.08 6.68 14.63
CA LYS A 56 2.40 6.23 15.84
C LYS A 56 1.34 7.23 16.29
N GLY A 57 1.68 8.51 16.42
CA GLY A 57 0.72 9.55 16.82
C GLY A 57 -0.44 9.74 15.83
N PHE A 58 -0.18 9.56 14.53
CA PHE A 58 -1.22 9.64 13.49
C PHE A 58 -2.20 8.47 13.58
N PHE A 59 -1.69 7.25 13.78
CA PHE A 59 -2.54 6.07 13.93
C PHE A 59 -3.35 6.12 15.22
N GLU A 60 -2.74 6.51 16.34
CA GLU A 60 -3.44 6.68 17.62
C GLU A 60 -4.56 7.72 17.54
N ALA A 61 -4.29 8.87 16.90
CA ALA A 61 -5.31 9.92 16.74
C ALA A 61 -6.45 9.51 15.80
N GLY A 62 -6.21 8.58 14.88
CA GLY A 62 -7.21 8.03 13.97
C GLY A 62 -7.83 6.72 14.42
N GLU A 63 -7.54 6.26 15.65
CA GLU A 63 -8.00 4.97 16.17
C GLU A 63 -7.69 3.81 15.20
N ALA A 64 -6.49 3.82 14.64
CA ALA A 64 -5.99 2.79 13.74
C ALA A 64 -4.91 1.97 14.43
N ASP A 65 -5.01 0.64 14.38
CA ASP A 65 -4.09 -0.25 15.07
C ASP A 65 -2.83 -0.44 14.22
N ILE A 66 -1.70 0.12 14.66
CA ILE A 66 -0.43 -0.06 13.96
C ILE A 66 -0.06 -1.54 13.91
N GLU A 67 0.18 -2.07 12.70
CA GLU A 67 0.48 -3.49 12.51
C GLU A 67 1.94 -3.69 12.09
N THR A 68 2.45 -2.88 11.16
CA THR A 68 3.78 -3.11 10.58
C THR A 68 4.48 -1.80 10.26
N VAL A 69 5.79 -1.77 10.48
CA VAL A 69 6.67 -0.67 10.06
C VAL A 69 7.86 -1.22 9.29
N GLY A 70 8.37 -0.44 8.33
CA GLY A 70 9.47 -0.91 7.52
C GLY A 70 10.21 0.19 6.77
N GLY A 71 11.26 -0.25 6.07
CA GLY A 71 12.02 0.56 5.14
C GLY A 71 11.99 -0.06 3.76
N LEU A 72 11.91 0.78 2.73
CA LEU A 72 12.11 0.43 1.32
C LEU A 72 13.27 1.24 0.75
N ASP A 73 13.83 0.77 -0.37
CA ASP A 73 14.93 1.41 -1.10
C ASP A 73 16.11 1.73 -0.17
N ALA A 74 16.62 0.70 0.51
CA ALA A 74 17.69 0.83 1.51
C ALA A 74 17.37 1.88 2.61
N ALA A 75 16.13 1.85 3.11
CA ALA A 75 15.59 2.77 4.11
C ALA A 75 15.49 4.25 3.67
N ARG A 76 15.56 4.54 2.36
CA ARG A 76 15.21 5.88 1.82
C ARG A 76 13.73 6.16 1.87
N ILE A 77 12.89 5.14 2.04
CA ILE A 77 11.45 5.28 2.25
C ILE A 77 11.09 4.56 3.54
N LEU A 78 10.72 5.29 4.58
CA LEU A 78 10.14 4.74 5.79
C LEU A 78 8.64 4.63 5.61
N TRP A 79 8.05 3.53 6.05
CA TRP A 79 6.60 3.36 5.98
C TRP A 79 6.05 2.68 7.24
N GLY A 80 4.77 2.94 7.49
CA GLY A 80 4.00 2.33 8.55
C GLY A 80 2.61 2.00 8.04
N LEU A 81 2.09 0.85 8.44
CA LEU A 81 0.79 0.35 8.06
C LEU A 81 -0.04 0.08 9.31
N ALA A 82 -1.27 0.56 9.31
CA ALA A 82 -2.22 0.36 10.40
C ALA A 82 -3.56 -0.14 9.88
N ARG A 83 -4.20 -1.00 10.69
CA ARG A 83 -5.54 -1.53 10.46
C ARG A 83 -6.56 -0.45 10.73
N LEU A 84 -7.51 -0.35 9.81
CA LEU A 84 -8.69 0.47 10.03
C LEU A 84 -9.83 -0.33 10.65
N ASN A 85 -9.79 -1.66 10.68
CA ASN A 85 -10.90 -2.49 11.17
C ASN A 85 -12.21 -2.32 10.36
N GLU A 86 -12.11 -1.69 9.18
CA GLU A 86 -13.20 -1.52 8.21
C GLU A 86 -13.12 -2.68 7.21
N ASP A 87 -13.46 -3.86 7.71
CA ASP A 87 -13.41 -5.10 6.96
C ASP A 87 -14.79 -5.44 6.39
N PHE A 88 -14.79 -6.13 5.26
CA PHE A 88 -16.00 -6.65 4.66
C PHE A 88 -15.76 -8.01 4.03
N THR A 89 -16.82 -8.80 3.93
CA THR A 89 -16.78 -10.15 3.36
C THR A 89 -17.70 -10.20 2.16
N LEU A 90 -17.15 -10.61 1.02
CA LEU A 90 -17.91 -10.84 -0.22
C LEU A 90 -18.44 -12.29 -0.26
N GLN A 91 -19.27 -12.58 -1.26
CA GLN A 91 -19.82 -13.93 -1.49
C GLN A 91 -18.72 -15.00 -1.52
N GLY A 92 -19.03 -16.18 -0.97
CA GLY A 92 -18.07 -17.28 -0.86
C GLY A 92 -17.03 -17.12 0.26
N GLY A 93 -17.22 -16.19 1.21
CA GLY A 93 -16.33 -16.00 2.35
C GLY A 93 -15.04 -15.25 2.01
N ASP A 94 -15.07 -14.42 0.97
CA ASP A 94 -13.91 -13.67 0.49
C ASP A 94 -13.71 -12.40 1.33
N GLU A 95 -12.79 -12.46 2.29
CA GLU A 95 -12.51 -11.37 3.24
C GLU A 95 -11.56 -10.31 2.67
N VAL A 96 -11.96 -9.06 2.86
CA VAL A 96 -11.19 -7.88 2.46
C VAL A 96 -11.03 -6.94 3.65
N LYS A 97 -9.77 -6.56 3.90
CA LYS A 97 -9.32 -5.84 5.08
C LYS A 97 -8.91 -4.40 4.76
N GLY A 98 -9.40 -3.43 5.53
CA GLY A 98 -9.07 -2.01 5.36
C GLY A 98 -7.79 -1.55 6.08
N TYR A 99 -6.97 -0.74 5.41
CA TYR A 99 -5.69 -0.26 5.92
C TYR A 99 -5.42 1.21 5.59
N VAL A 100 -4.60 1.85 6.43
CA VAL A 100 -3.95 3.14 6.14
C VAL A 100 -2.43 2.94 6.10
N LEU A 101 -1.81 3.40 5.01
CA LEU A 101 -0.37 3.41 4.78
C LEU A 101 0.16 4.84 4.90
N LEU A 102 1.16 5.02 5.76
CA LEU A 102 1.96 6.24 5.82
C LEU A 102 3.34 5.97 5.24
N ALA A 103 3.84 6.89 4.41
CA ALA A 103 5.18 6.79 3.86
C ALA A 103 5.93 8.13 3.93
N SER A 104 7.20 8.08 4.30
CA SER A 104 8.12 9.20 4.34
C SER A 104 9.32 8.89 3.48
N ARG A 105 9.57 9.73 2.47
CA ARG A 105 10.77 9.66 1.65
C ARG A 105 11.89 10.49 2.28
N ASP A 106 13.13 10.09 2.04
CA ASP A 106 14.32 10.81 2.51
C ASP A 106 14.40 12.21 1.87
N GLU A 107 14.09 12.29 0.59
CA GLU A 107 13.85 13.57 -0.09
C GLU A 107 12.47 14.09 0.32
N GLY A 108 12.45 15.20 1.07
CA GLY A 108 11.19 15.83 1.51
C GLY A 108 10.55 15.18 2.74
N ARG A 109 11.34 14.71 3.72
CA ARG A 109 10.87 14.17 5.03
C ARG A 109 9.87 15.04 5.81
N GLU A 110 9.66 16.28 5.40
CA GLU A 110 8.62 17.17 5.92
C GLU A 110 7.21 16.78 5.48
N LYS A 111 7.06 15.95 4.45
CA LYS A 111 5.77 15.52 3.89
C LYS A 111 5.63 14.01 4.04
N ILE A 112 4.62 13.59 4.79
CA ILE A 112 4.21 12.19 4.90
C ILE A 112 3.11 11.96 3.88
N GLU A 113 3.30 10.98 3.00
CA GLU A 113 2.28 10.49 2.09
C GLU A 113 1.28 9.61 2.85
N VAL A 114 0.00 9.79 2.58
CA VAL A 114 -1.10 9.02 3.19
C VAL A 114 -1.86 8.30 2.09
N GLN A 115 -2.01 6.99 2.21
CA GLN A 115 -2.77 6.16 1.28
C GLN A 115 -3.73 5.25 2.04
N PHE A 116 -4.91 5.03 1.48
CA PHE A 116 -5.87 4.05 1.98
C PHE A 116 -5.86 2.86 1.05
N LEU A 117 -5.79 1.66 1.64
CA LEU A 117 -5.61 0.42 0.92
C LEU A 117 -6.64 -0.59 1.42
N VAL A 118 -7.02 -1.51 0.53
CA VAL A 118 -7.67 -2.76 0.92
C VAL A 118 -6.72 -3.92 0.61
N VAL A 119 -6.72 -4.91 1.49
CA VAL A 119 -5.98 -6.17 1.35
C VAL A 119 -6.99 -7.30 1.26
N ARG A 120 -6.91 -8.13 0.23
CA ARG A 120 -7.74 -9.32 0.10
C ARG A 120 -7.04 -10.53 0.72
N GLU A 121 -7.63 -11.17 1.71
CA GLU A 121 -6.94 -12.22 2.50
C GLU A 121 -6.58 -13.48 1.71
N SER A 122 -7.42 -13.86 0.73
CA SER A 122 -7.20 -15.11 -0.03
C SER A 122 -5.91 -15.10 -0.85
N CYS A 123 -5.46 -13.91 -1.29
CA CYS A 123 -4.30 -13.74 -2.16
C CYS A 123 -3.30 -12.70 -1.67
N HIS A 124 -3.64 -11.93 -0.64
CA HIS A 124 -2.86 -10.83 -0.08
C HIS A 124 -2.56 -9.71 -1.08
N ASN A 125 -3.46 -9.50 -2.04
CA ASN A 125 -3.40 -8.39 -3.00
C ASN A 125 -3.70 -7.06 -2.30
N MET A 126 -2.98 -6.00 -2.65
CA MET A 126 -3.20 -4.65 -2.17
C MET A 126 -3.78 -3.75 -3.26
N LEU A 127 -4.92 -3.13 -2.99
CA LEU A 127 -5.52 -2.14 -3.87
C LEU A 127 -5.66 -0.80 -3.18
N LYS A 128 -5.19 0.27 -3.82
CA LYS A 128 -5.35 1.63 -3.32
C LYS A 128 -6.77 2.12 -3.57
N ILE A 129 -7.42 2.57 -2.50
CA ILE A 129 -8.76 3.15 -2.56
C ILE A 129 -8.65 4.68 -2.63
N PRO A 130 -9.28 5.33 -3.62
CA PRO A 130 -9.35 6.78 -3.66
C PRO A 130 -10.20 7.30 -2.50
N SER A 131 -9.75 8.37 -1.85
CA SER A 131 -10.48 9.01 -0.75
C SER A 131 -10.44 10.52 -0.90
N ASN A 132 -11.34 11.21 -0.19
CA ASN A 132 -11.36 12.67 -0.12
C ASN A 132 -10.27 13.25 0.81
N ALA A 133 -9.55 12.39 1.52
CA ALA A 133 -8.45 12.82 2.36
C ALA A 133 -7.31 13.39 1.54
N LYS A 134 -6.64 14.39 2.11
CA LYS A 134 -5.42 14.94 1.50
C LYS A 134 -4.39 13.81 1.37
N PRO A 135 -3.74 13.63 0.21
CA PRO A 135 -2.79 12.53 -0.01
C PRO A 135 -1.48 12.70 0.79
N SER A 136 -1.38 13.76 1.60
CA SER A 136 -0.20 14.03 2.38
C SER A 136 -0.46 14.95 3.56
N VAL A 137 0.34 14.79 4.61
CA VAL A 137 0.33 15.61 5.82
C VAL A 137 1.76 16.06 6.16
N LYS A 138 1.88 17.24 6.76
CA LYS A 138 3.19 17.78 7.18
C LYS A 138 3.67 17.04 8.43
N ASN A 139 4.90 16.54 8.39
CA ASN A 139 5.57 15.95 9.54
C ASN A 139 6.01 17.05 10.52
N ILE A 140 5.16 17.35 11.51
CA ILE A 140 5.44 18.38 12.52
C ILE A 140 6.55 17.96 13.51
N PHE A 141 6.93 16.69 13.55
CA PHE A 141 8.02 16.21 14.40
C PHE A 141 9.39 16.39 13.76
N ARG A 142 9.44 16.71 12.46
CA ARG A 142 10.69 16.99 11.77
C ARG A 142 11.27 18.31 12.28
N ARG A 143 12.43 18.23 12.93
CA ARG A 143 13.13 19.44 13.41
C ARG A 143 13.79 20.16 12.23
N THR A 144 13.45 21.42 12.03
CA THR A 144 14.24 22.31 11.17
C THR A 144 15.57 22.61 11.89
N PHE A 145 16.68 22.34 11.21
CA PHE A 145 17.99 22.75 11.70
C PHE A 145 18.04 24.28 11.77
N LYS A 146 18.36 24.82 12.95
CA LYS A 146 18.65 26.25 13.11
C LYS A 146 20.17 26.43 13.13
N PRO A 147 20.74 27.40 12.40
CA PRO A 147 22.17 27.68 12.45
C PRO A 147 22.60 28.40 13.76
N THR A 148 21.67 28.68 14.67
CA THR A 148 21.91 29.33 15.96
C THR A 148 21.47 28.43 17.12
N PHE A 149 22.14 28.56 18.27
CA PHE A 149 21.82 27.77 19.46
C PHE A 149 20.45 28.14 20.06
N PRO A 150 19.65 27.15 20.53
CA PRO A 150 19.86 25.72 20.32
C PRO A 150 19.59 25.33 18.86
N PHE A 151 20.53 24.59 18.25
CA PHE A 151 20.47 24.19 16.83
C PHE A 151 19.23 23.35 16.47
N LEU A 152 18.54 22.83 17.48
CA LEU A 152 17.33 22.02 17.38
C LEU A 152 16.25 22.62 18.28
N ASN A 153 15.05 22.77 17.73
CA ASN A 153 13.88 23.15 18.51
C ASN A 153 13.45 21.99 19.43
N GLN A 154 13.26 22.26 20.72
CA GLN A 154 12.81 21.29 21.72
C GLN A 154 11.28 21.20 21.88
N LYS A 155 10.48 21.94 21.07
CA LYS A 155 9.00 21.89 21.15
C LYS A 155 8.51 20.45 21.28
N ALA A 156 7.57 20.26 22.21
CA ALA A 156 7.07 18.95 22.61
C ALA A 156 6.68 18.13 21.38
N GLN A 157 7.31 16.97 21.23
CA GLN A 157 7.06 16.01 20.16
C GLN A 157 5.79 15.21 20.47
N LYS A 158 4.67 15.91 20.63
CA LYS A 158 3.31 15.38 20.74
C LYS A 158 2.45 16.12 19.73
N PHE A 159 1.38 15.49 19.27
CA PHE A 159 0.38 16.18 18.45
C PHE A 159 -0.35 17.20 19.31
N ASP A 160 -0.45 18.42 18.80
CA ASP A 160 -1.41 19.40 19.29
C ASP A 160 -2.84 18.99 18.91
N GLU A 161 -3.82 19.65 19.51
CA GLU A 161 -5.24 19.37 19.26
C GLU A 161 -5.60 19.51 17.77
N GLU A 162 -5.01 20.48 17.08
CA GLU A 162 -5.20 20.69 15.64
C GLU A 162 -4.71 19.47 14.83
N MET A 163 -3.50 18.96 15.09
CA MET A 163 -2.98 17.79 14.39
C MET A 163 -3.74 16.51 14.76
N GLN A 164 -4.20 16.37 16.01
CA GLN A 164 -5.05 15.24 16.42
C GLN A 164 -6.36 15.21 15.62
N GLN A 165 -7.09 16.34 15.60
CA GLN A 165 -8.33 16.46 14.83
C GLN A 165 -8.10 16.21 13.34
N LYS A 166 -7.00 16.74 12.79
CA LYS A 166 -6.65 16.55 11.39
C LYS A 166 -6.34 15.08 11.06
N ALA A 167 -5.56 14.40 11.89
CA ALA A 167 -5.24 12.99 11.69
C ALA A 167 -6.50 12.13 11.79
N SER A 168 -7.33 12.36 12.81
CA SER A 168 -8.63 11.71 13.00
C SER A 168 -9.54 11.91 11.78
N ALA A 169 -9.72 13.14 11.31
CA ALA A 169 -10.54 13.44 10.14
C ALA A 169 -10.04 12.78 8.85
N MET A 170 -8.71 12.74 8.65
CA MET A 170 -8.13 12.06 7.49
C MET A 170 -8.38 10.55 7.54
N VAL A 171 -8.23 9.93 8.71
CA VAL A 171 -8.50 8.49 8.87
C VAL A 171 -10.00 8.19 8.71
N ALA A 172 -10.88 9.03 9.24
CA ALA A 172 -12.33 8.91 9.05
C ALA A 172 -12.74 8.97 7.57
N GLN A 173 -12.17 9.90 6.79
CA GLN A 173 -12.37 9.97 5.34
C GLN A 173 -11.87 8.72 4.59
N GLY A 174 -10.82 8.08 5.12
CA GLY A 174 -10.34 6.80 4.61
C GLY A 174 -11.29 5.64 4.88
N ARG A 175 -11.82 5.56 6.11
CA ARG A 175 -12.85 4.58 6.52
C ARG A 175 -14.10 4.72 5.67
N GLU A 176 -14.59 5.95 5.47
CA GLU A 176 -15.73 6.25 4.61
C GLU A 176 -15.49 5.80 3.16
N ALA A 177 -14.30 6.05 2.62
CA ALA A 177 -13.94 5.61 1.27
C ALA A 177 -13.90 4.08 1.12
N ILE A 178 -13.42 3.36 2.14
CA ILE A 178 -13.41 1.89 2.15
C ILE A 178 -14.83 1.35 2.29
N ALA A 179 -15.66 1.93 3.16
CA ALA A 179 -17.06 1.57 3.29
C ALA A 179 -17.83 1.78 1.97
N ALA A 180 -17.61 2.90 1.29
CA ALA A 180 -18.19 3.15 -0.03
C ALA A 180 -17.66 2.21 -1.12
N PHE A 181 -16.43 1.70 -0.97
CA PHE A 181 -15.86 0.74 -1.90
C PHE A 181 -16.55 -0.64 -1.84
N VAL A 182 -17.25 -0.97 -0.75
CA VAL A 182 -18.01 -2.22 -0.63
C VAL A 182 -19.03 -2.36 -1.77
N ASP A 183 -19.75 -1.28 -2.09
CA ASP A 183 -20.72 -1.27 -3.19
C ASP A 183 -20.07 -1.52 -4.55
N ASN A 184 -18.90 -0.92 -4.78
CA ASN A 184 -18.10 -1.16 -5.97
C ASN A 184 -17.62 -2.62 -6.05
N ALA A 185 -17.11 -3.17 -4.95
CA ALA A 185 -16.67 -4.56 -4.90
C ALA A 185 -17.85 -5.51 -5.17
N GLN A 186 -19.02 -5.26 -4.58
CA GLN A 186 -20.22 -6.06 -4.81
C GLN A 186 -20.72 -5.96 -6.26
N HIS A 187 -20.64 -4.77 -6.87
CA HIS A 187 -20.94 -4.59 -8.28
C HIS A 187 -20.02 -5.42 -9.18
N LEU A 188 -18.71 -5.40 -8.90
CA LEU A 188 -17.71 -6.17 -9.64
C LEU A 188 -17.88 -7.69 -9.50
N VAL A 189 -18.30 -8.15 -8.31
CA VAL A 189 -18.64 -9.58 -8.07
C VAL A 189 -19.84 -10.00 -8.92
N ASN A 190 -20.87 -9.15 -8.99
CA ASN A 190 -22.09 -9.47 -9.73
C ASN A 190 -21.92 -9.38 -11.26
N LYS A 191 -20.85 -8.74 -11.74
CA LYS A 191 -20.56 -8.59 -13.17
C LYS A 191 -19.80 -9.80 -13.71
N LYS A 192 -20.46 -10.64 -14.50
CA LYS A 192 -19.81 -11.74 -15.24
C LYS A 192 -19.07 -11.24 -16.48
N VAL A 193 -17.95 -11.88 -16.78
CA VAL A 193 -17.03 -11.50 -17.85
C VAL A 193 -16.99 -12.59 -18.92
N ALA A 194 -17.21 -12.21 -20.18
CA ALA A 194 -17.10 -13.11 -21.33
C ALA A 194 -15.69 -13.13 -21.94
N GLU A 195 -15.00 -11.99 -21.98
CA GLU A 195 -13.72 -11.80 -22.67
C GLU A 195 -12.59 -11.39 -21.71
N PRO A 196 -12.12 -12.29 -20.84
CA PRO A 196 -11.10 -11.96 -19.84
C PRO A 196 -9.74 -11.59 -20.46
N ILE A 197 -9.42 -12.13 -21.63
CA ILE A 197 -8.15 -11.88 -22.32
C ILE A 197 -8.09 -10.44 -22.84
N ALA A 198 -9.16 -9.95 -23.48
CA ALA A 198 -9.23 -8.59 -24.00
C ALA A 198 -8.97 -7.55 -22.90
N TYR A 199 -9.60 -7.74 -21.73
CA TYR A 199 -9.36 -6.90 -20.56
C TYR A 199 -7.89 -6.88 -20.12
N MET A 200 -7.18 -8.03 -20.15
CA MET A 200 -5.76 -8.07 -19.80
C MET A 200 -4.88 -7.30 -20.79
N PHE A 201 -5.24 -7.29 -22.07
CA PHE A 201 -4.57 -6.45 -23.06
C PHE A 201 -4.87 -4.97 -22.81
N ASP A 202 -6.11 -4.58 -22.57
CA ASP A 202 -6.47 -3.18 -22.28
C ASP A 202 -5.77 -2.62 -21.04
N VAL A 203 -5.51 -3.45 -20.03
CA VAL A 203 -4.80 -3.05 -18.81
C VAL A 203 -3.30 -2.89 -19.06
N PHE A 204 -2.66 -3.89 -19.68
CA PHE A 204 -1.19 -3.99 -19.73
C PHE A 204 -0.56 -3.52 -21.04
N GLN A 205 -1.29 -3.59 -22.15
CA GLN A 205 -0.86 -3.28 -23.52
C GLN A 205 -1.96 -2.53 -24.26
N PRO A 206 -2.32 -1.31 -23.82
CA PRO A 206 -3.48 -0.58 -24.36
C PRO A 206 -3.34 -0.18 -25.83
N ASP A 207 -2.11 -0.16 -26.37
CA ASP A 207 -1.83 0.17 -27.76
C ASP A 207 -1.82 -1.06 -28.69
N ALA A 208 -2.04 -2.27 -28.15
CA ALA A 208 -2.06 -3.50 -28.93
C ALA A 208 -3.41 -3.66 -29.67
N ASP A 209 -3.36 -4.16 -30.91
CA ASP A 209 -4.57 -4.46 -31.68
C ASP A 209 -5.19 -5.79 -31.23
N VAL A 210 -6.21 -5.69 -30.39
CA VAL A 210 -6.94 -6.82 -29.76
C VAL A 210 -7.90 -7.50 -30.74
N SER A 211 -8.15 -6.92 -31.92
CA SER A 211 -9.11 -7.45 -32.91
C SER A 211 -8.68 -8.78 -33.56
N ILE A 212 -7.44 -9.22 -33.31
CA ILE A 212 -6.82 -10.43 -33.88
C ILE A 212 -6.81 -11.62 -32.88
N ILE A 213 -7.33 -11.44 -31.66
CA ILE A 213 -7.16 -12.42 -30.58
C ILE A 213 -8.11 -13.62 -30.72
N GLY A 214 -7.70 -14.63 -31.48
CA GLY A 214 -8.19 -16.00 -31.34
C GLY A 214 -7.61 -16.71 -30.10
N GLU A 215 -8.18 -17.86 -29.72
CA GLU A 215 -7.87 -18.61 -28.48
C GLU A 215 -6.37 -18.92 -28.23
N ASN A 216 -5.53 -18.91 -29.27
CA ASN A 216 -4.09 -19.15 -29.16
C ASN A 216 -3.19 -17.99 -29.63
N ALA A 217 -3.74 -16.97 -30.30
CA ALA A 217 -2.94 -15.87 -30.87
C ALA A 217 -2.33 -14.97 -29.79
N TRP A 218 -2.98 -14.87 -28.63
CA TRP A 218 -2.49 -14.06 -27.52
C TRP A 218 -1.13 -14.55 -26.97
N LYS A 219 -0.77 -15.83 -27.12
CA LYS A 219 0.51 -16.36 -26.63
C LYS A 219 1.72 -15.75 -27.35
N GLU A 220 1.55 -15.39 -28.61
CA GLU A 220 2.58 -14.77 -29.44
C GLU A 220 2.59 -13.24 -29.29
N LEU A 221 1.41 -12.64 -29.08
CA LEU A 221 1.22 -11.20 -28.96
C LEU A 221 1.44 -10.66 -27.54
N ALA A 222 1.17 -11.45 -26.51
CA ALA A 222 1.22 -10.99 -25.13
C ALA A 222 2.65 -10.79 -24.63
N GLU A 223 2.97 -9.57 -24.22
CA GLU A 223 4.11 -9.31 -23.36
C GLU A 223 4.04 -10.18 -22.08
N ASN A 224 5.21 -10.43 -21.48
CA ASN A 224 5.33 -11.29 -20.31
C ASN A 224 4.35 -10.93 -19.17
N LYS A 225 4.17 -9.63 -18.90
CA LYS A 225 3.26 -9.14 -17.86
C LYS A 225 1.78 -9.46 -18.15
N THR A 226 1.35 -9.37 -19.42
CA THR A 226 -0.03 -9.70 -19.83
C THR A 226 -0.25 -11.20 -19.77
N ARG A 227 0.72 -12.00 -20.22
CA ARG A 227 0.66 -13.47 -20.11
C ARG A 227 0.51 -13.92 -18.65
N LEU A 228 1.30 -13.33 -17.75
CA LEU A 228 1.21 -13.61 -16.32
C LEU A 228 -0.17 -13.26 -15.75
N ALA A 229 -0.78 -12.16 -16.17
CA ALA A 229 -2.11 -11.77 -15.73
C ALA A 229 -3.22 -12.68 -16.26
N ILE A 230 -3.12 -13.12 -17.52
CA ILE A 230 -4.02 -14.11 -18.11
C ILE A 230 -3.92 -15.43 -17.34
N GLU A 231 -2.71 -15.90 -17.04
CA GLU A 231 -2.50 -17.11 -16.24
C GLU A 231 -3.01 -16.94 -14.79
N ALA A 232 -2.83 -15.76 -14.20
CA ALA A 232 -3.29 -15.43 -12.86
C ALA A 232 -4.82 -15.45 -12.73
N PHE A 233 -5.57 -15.15 -13.80
CA PHE A 233 -7.04 -15.24 -13.76
C PHE A 233 -7.56 -16.65 -13.50
N SER A 234 -6.81 -17.68 -13.92
CA SER A 234 -7.17 -19.07 -13.67
C SER A 234 -6.47 -19.69 -12.47
N LYS A 235 -5.28 -19.21 -12.10
CA LYS A 235 -4.39 -19.89 -11.13
C LYS A 235 -4.09 -19.11 -9.87
N ALA A 236 -4.41 -17.80 -9.81
CA ALA A 236 -4.11 -17.03 -8.61
C ALA A 236 -4.97 -17.53 -7.43
N PRO A 237 -4.44 -17.49 -6.20
CA PRO A 237 -5.20 -17.85 -5.01
C PRO A 237 -6.53 -17.08 -4.90
N GLY A 238 -7.61 -17.77 -4.57
CA GLY A 238 -8.95 -17.18 -4.41
C GLY A 238 -9.70 -16.91 -5.71
N GLN A 239 -9.19 -17.33 -6.88
CA GLN A 239 -9.95 -17.25 -8.15
C GLN A 239 -11.08 -18.28 -8.24
N GLU A 240 -10.98 -19.36 -7.46
CA GLU A 240 -11.99 -20.38 -7.30
C GLU A 240 -13.21 -19.92 -6.48
N LEU A 241 -13.08 -18.82 -5.72
CA LEU A 241 -14.16 -18.29 -4.89
C LEU A 241 -15.30 -17.77 -5.77
N GLU A 242 -16.53 -17.87 -5.25
CA GLU A 242 -17.73 -17.40 -5.94
C GLU A 242 -17.65 -15.92 -6.32
N SER A 243 -17.03 -15.11 -5.46
CA SER A 243 -16.76 -13.69 -5.70
C SER A 243 -15.94 -13.43 -6.97
N SER A 244 -15.04 -14.34 -7.34
CA SER A 244 -13.99 -14.14 -8.34
C SER A 244 -14.18 -14.97 -9.61
N SER A 245 -14.86 -16.12 -9.48
CA SER A 245 -15.03 -17.06 -10.59
C SER A 245 -15.82 -16.44 -11.75
N ASN A 246 -15.10 -16.13 -12.83
CA ASN A 246 -15.61 -15.48 -14.05
C ASN A 246 -16.27 -14.11 -13.80
N THR A 247 -15.81 -13.36 -12.80
CA THR A 247 -16.34 -12.02 -12.46
C THR A 247 -15.34 -10.90 -12.78
N ALA A 248 -15.81 -9.66 -12.86
CA ALA A 248 -14.95 -8.48 -12.97
C ALA A 248 -14.08 -8.30 -11.71
N TRP A 249 -14.56 -8.77 -10.55
CA TRP A 249 -13.75 -8.85 -9.32
C TRP A 249 -12.58 -9.82 -9.49
N GLY A 250 -12.77 -10.99 -10.10
CA GLY A 250 -11.70 -11.94 -10.41
C GLY A 250 -10.66 -11.36 -11.37
N LEU A 251 -11.09 -10.59 -12.37
CA LEU A 251 -10.18 -9.89 -13.29
C LEU A 251 -9.29 -8.89 -12.56
N LEU A 252 -9.89 -8.02 -11.74
CA LEU A 252 -9.15 -7.03 -10.96
C LEU A 252 -8.16 -7.72 -10.01
N ASN A 253 -8.56 -8.83 -9.39
CA ASN A 253 -7.70 -9.61 -8.51
C ASN A 253 -6.55 -10.32 -9.26
N ALA A 254 -6.76 -10.77 -10.49
CA ALA A 254 -5.69 -11.32 -11.31
C ALA A 254 -4.63 -10.26 -11.62
N VAL A 255 -5.05 -9.05 -12.02
CA VAL A 255 -4.13 -7.93 -12.29
C VAL A 255 -3.35 -7.53 -11.04
N THR A 256 -4.05 -7.31 -9.93
CA THR A 256 -3.44 -6.89 -8.67
C THR A 256 -2.48 -7.96 -8.14
N TYR A 257 -2.83 -9.25 -8.26
CA TYR A 257 -1.95 -10.37 -7.92
C TYR A 257 -0.67 -10.38 -8.77
N THR A 258 -0.79 -10.24 -10.09
CA THR A 258 0.37 -10.18 -10.96
C THR A 258 1.28 -9.00 -10.59
N VAL A 259 0.70 -7.83 -10.33
CA VAL A 259 1.46 -6.65 -9.89
C VAL A 259 2.17 -6.86 -8.56
N ASP A 260 1.46 -7.37 -7.56
CA ASP A 260 1.95 -7.43 -6.17
C ASP A 260 2.86 -8.63 -5.92
N HIS A 261 2.75 -9.72 -6.70
CA HIS A 261 3.46 -10.98 -6.45
C HIS A 261 4.41 -11.42 -7.57
N GLN A 262 4.23 -10.93 -8.81
CA GLN A 262 4.97 -11.46 -9.97
C GLN A 262 5.84 -10.41 -10.67
N LEU A 263 5.45 -9.13 -10.65
CA LEU A 263 6.20 -8.07 -11.33
C LEU A 263 7.30 -7.47 -10.43
N GLY A 264 8.46 -7.17 -11.00
CA GLY A 264 9.59 -6.54 -10.30
C GLY A 264 10.80 -7.45 -10.12
N SER A 265 11.99 -6.85 -10.06
CA SER A 265 13.28 -7.56 -10.03
C SER A 265 13.63 -8.17 -8.67
N ASN A 266 13.10 -7.60 -7.59
CA ASN A 266 13.22 -8.10 -6.23
C ASN A 266 12.00 -7.62 -5.40
N GLN A 267 11.85 -8.15 -4.18
CA GLN A 267 10.71 -7.86 -3.32
C GLN A 267 10.57 -6.35 -3.01
N ASP A 268 11.66 -5.65 -2.71
CA ASP A 268 11.66 -4.21 -2.38
C ASP A 268 11.18 -3.38 -3.58
N SER A 269 11.79 -3.62 -4.75
CA SER A 269 11.46 -2.95 -6.00
C SER A 269 10.00 -3.21 -6.40
N ARG A 270 9.53 -4.45 -6.24
CA ARG A 270 8.14 -4.84 -6.49
C ARG A 270 7.18 -4.04 -5.62
N LEU A 271 7.34 -4.10 -4.30
CA LEU A 271 6.46 -3.42 -3.35
C LEU A 271 6.45 -1.90 -3.56
N ARG A 272 7.64 -1.32 -3.78
CA ARG A 272 7.78 0.12 -4.08
C ARG A 272 7.09 0.52 -5.38
N GLN A 273 7.18 -0.28 -6.43
CA GLN A 273 6.49 0.00 -7.70
C GLN A 273 4.97 -0.19 -7.57
N ALA A 274 4.53 -1.19 -6.81
CA ALA A 274 3.13 -1.48 -6.53
C ALA A 274 2.43 -0.39 -5.72
N TRP A 275 3.12 0.26 -4.78
CA TRP A 275 2.57 1.33 -3.94
C TRP A 275 2.73 2.73 -4.54
N PHE A 276 3.87 3.00 -5.19
CA PHE A 276 4.23 4.37 -5.55
C PHE A 276 4.68 4.56 -7.01
N GLY A 277 4.82 3.48 -7.76
CA GLY A 277 5.42 3.51 -9.11
C GLY A 277 4.41 3.34 -10.23
N PRO A 278 4.89 2.96 -11.43
CA PRO A 278 4.05 2.66 -12.58
C PRO A 278 3.00 1.58 -12.29
N ASN A 279 3.34 0.57 -11.48
CA ASN A 279 2.41 -0.53 -11.21
C ASN A 279 1.23 -0.09 -10.32
N ALA A 280 1.40 0.92 -9.46
CA ALA A 280 0.28 1.54 -8.75
C ALA A 280 -0.72 2.17 -9.73
N LYS A 281 -0.24 2.77 -10.83
CA LYS A 281 -1.09 3.33 -11.89
C LYS A 281 -1.79 2.23 -12.69
N LEU A 282 -1.12 1.09 -12.93
CA LEU A 282 -1.73 -0.08 -13.57
C LEU A 282 -2.90 -0.63 -12.72
N LYS A 283 -2.72 -0.77 -11.40
CA LYS A 283 -3.81 -1.19 -10.50
C LYS A 283 -4.99 -0.23 -10.52
N LYS A 284 -4.73 1.08 -10.56
CA LYS A 284 -5.79 2.08 -10.72
C LYS A 284 -6.52 1.93 -12.05
N ARG A 285 -5.78 1.84 -13.17
CA ARG A 285 -6.37 1.63 -14.51
C ARG A 285 -7.23 0.38 -14.55
N ALA A 286 -6.77 -0.71 -13.94
CA ALA A 286 -7.51 -1.96 -13.87
C ALA A 286 -8.83 -1.81 -13.12
N LEU A 287 -8.83 -1.12 -11.97
CA LEU A 287 -10.06 -0.80 -11.25
C LEU A 287 -11.01 0.05 -12.10
N ASP A 288 -10.51 1.13 -12.72
CA ASP A 288 -11.31 2.03 -13.54
C ASP A 288 -11.95 1.28 -14.74
N LEU A 289 -11.20 0.41 -15.41
CA LEU A 289 -11.71 -0.42 -16.50
C LEU A 289 -12.70 -1.48 -16.00
N ALA A 290 -12.44 -2.12 -14.87
CA ALA A 290 -13.33 -3.14 -14.31
C ALA A 290 -14.69 -2.55 -13.93
N LEU A 291 -14.71 -1.34 -13.39
CA LEU A 291 -15.95 -0.62 -13.05
C LEU A 291 -16.72 -0.12 -14.29
N ALA A 292 -16.07 -0.05 -15.46
CA ALA A 292 -16.69 0.37 -16.71
C ALA A 292 -17.30 -0.78 -17.52
N LEU A 293 -17.09 -2.04 -17.10
CA LEU A 293 -17.62 -3.23 -17.79
C LEU A 293 -19.14 -3.35 -17.67
#